data_AF-A0A4W6G1N4-F1
#
_entry.id   AF-A0A4W6G1N4-F1
#
_cell.length_a   1.000
_cell.length_b   1.000
_cell.length_c   1.000
_cell.angle_alpha   90.00
_cell.angle_beta   90.00
_cell.angle_gamma   90.00
#
_symmetry.space_group_name_H-M   'P 1'
#
loop_
_entity.id
_entity.type
_entity.pdbx_description
1 polymer ?
#
loop_
_entity_poly.entity_id
_entity_poly.type
_entity_poly.pdbx_seq_one_letter_code
_entity_poly.pdbx_strand_id
1 'polypeptide(L)'
;MGTQGPGRKRIPNRERLTAEDDALNQIAREAEARLAAKRAARAEAREIRMKELERQQKEISDDEERMSVGSRGSLRPSDYSGFLGSSSRASSRASSARASPVVEERPDRDFLDKGSRTASTLSAATLASLGGASSRRGSCDTSFSVETEASIREIKDSLAEAEEKYRKAMVSNAQLHNEKTTLMYQVETLREELSDMEEVLWEARRHCDDTTKEFERERQAHSVLQFQFKEMKETLRQTEELLTKHGVVVSPEITTNGETGHGEADDDVSAESGSQLAQEASHGRESMLELRLKKLFEDRESLQDQVRLLKSQLDQRQKIGSDGVQDPKGDGLENGMDSHLLDLQRDANRQISDLKFKLVKSEQEVTALEQNIIRLEGQVTRYKSASENAEKVEDELKVEKRKLQRELRSALDRIEELEASNAHLSKRLEKMKANRNALLAQQ
;
A
#
# COMPACT_ATOMS: atom_id res chain seq x y z
N MET A 1 56.29 52.11 -23.32
CA MET A 1 56.70 50.73 -22.97
C MET A 1 55.45 49.95 -22.61
N GLY A 2 55.11 48.91 -23.38
CA GLY A 2 53.98 48.01 -23.08
C GLY A 2 53.25 47.53 -24.32
N THR A 3 53.82 46.52 -24.99
CA THR A 3 53.25 45.82 -26.15
C THR A 3 52.10 44.89 -25.74
N GLN A 4 50.92 45.01 -26.35
CA GLN A 4 49.86 44.00 -26.27
C GLN A 4 50.14 42.90 -27.31
N GLY A 5 50.31 41.65 -26.86
CA GLY A 5 50.44 40.47 -27.72
C GLY A 5 49.06 39.84 -28.06
N PRO A 6 48.92 39.15 -29.20
CA PRO A 6 47.64 38.63 -29.66
C PRO A 6 47.31 37.25 -29.07
N GLY A 7 46.05 37.13 -28.61
CA GLY A 7 45.16 35.97 -28.77
C GLY A 7 45.66 34.54 -28.49
N ARG A 8 45.11 33.94 -27.42
CA ARG A 8 44.75 32.52 -27.41
C ARG A 8 43.29 32.37 -26.96
N LYS A 9 42.37 32.28 -27.92
CA LYS A 9 40.98 31.89 -27.65
C LYS A 9 40.99 30.41 -27.23
N ARG A 10 40.66 30.13 -25.96
CA ARG A 10 40.31 28.77 -25.53
C ARG A 10 38.92 28.46 -26.09
N ILE A 11 38.83 27.46 -26.95
CA ILE A 11 37.57 26.87 -27.39
C ILE A 11 36.94 26.21 -26.16
N PRO A 12 35.69 26.53 -25.79
CA PRO A 12 35.04 25.90 -24.64
C PRO A 12 34.74 24.43 -24.99
N ASN A 13 35.17 23.55 -24.09
CA ASN A 13 35.11 22.11 -24.18
C ASN A 13 33.65 21.63 -24.00
N ARG A 14 32.77 21.93 -24.96
CA ARG A 14 31.33 21.61 -24.89
C ARG A 14 31.04 20.13 -25.12
N GLU A 15 31.98 19.40 -25.73
CA GLU A 15 31.87 17.95 -26.02
C GLU A 15 32.27 17.07 -24.82
N ARG A 16 33.00 17.60 -23.83
CA ARG A 16 33.37 16.83 -22.62
C ARG A 16 32.23 16.69 -21.62
N LEU A 17 31.37 17.72 -21.50
CA LEU A 17 30.21 17.69 -20.60
C LEU A 17 29.20 16.63 -21.02
N THR A 18 28.98 16.47 -22.33
CA THR A 18 28.07 15.45 -22.86
C THR A 18 28.57 14.03 -22.61
N ALA A 19 29.88 13.78 -22.75
CA ALA A 19 30.46 12.45 -22.50
C ALA A 19 30.47 12.08 -21.00
N GLU A 20 30.67 13.08 -20.11
CA GLU A 20 30.57 12.89 -18.66
C GLU A 20 29.12 12.67 -18.22
N ASP A 21 28.16 13.44 -18.74
CA ASP A 21 26.73 13.24 -18.48
C ASP A 21 26.21 11.90 -19.00
N ASP A 22 26.66 11.46 -20.18
CA ASP A 22 26.33 10.14 -20.73
C ASP A 22 26.88 9.01 -19.85
N ALA A 23 28.10 9.17 -19.32
CA ALA A 23 28.69 8.21 -18.38
C ALA A 23 27.92 8.16 -17.05
N LEU A 24 27.50 9.31 -16.51
CA LEU A 24 26.67 9.38 -15.30
C LEU A 24 25.30 8.73 -15.52
N ASN A 25 24.67 8.95 -16.68
CA ASN A 25 23.41 8.32 -17.06
C ASN A 25 23.54 6.80 -17.26
N GLN A 26 24.69 6.33 -17.76
CA GLN A 26 25.01 4.90 -17.86
C GLN A 26 25.13 4.27 -16.46
N ILE A 27 25.86 4.93 -15.55
CA ILE A 27 26.06 4.48 -14.16
C ILE A 27 24.73 4.44 -13.40
N ALA A 28 23.87 5.45 -13.58
CA ALA A 28 22.56 5.51 -12.95
C ALA A 28 21.67 4.33 -13.40
N ARG A 29 21.55 4.09 -14.71
CA ARG A 29 20.80 2.95 -15.25
C ARG A 29 21.34 1.61 -14.78
N GLU A 30 22.67 1.47 -14.71
CA GLU A 30 23.28 0.23 -14.25
C GLU A 30 23.07 0.00 -12.74
N ALA A 31 23.08 1.07 -11.93
CA ALA A 31 22.76 1.01 -10.51
C ALA A 31 21.28 0.64 -10.27
N GLU A 32 20.37 1.24 -11.04
CA GLU A 32 18.94 0.94 -11.02
C GLU A 32 18.67 -0.52 -11.42
N ALA A 33 19.29 -1.00 -12.51
CA ALA A 33 19.18 -2.40 -12.93
C ALA A 33 19.72 -3.38 -11.87
N ARG A 34 20.82 -3.03 -11.17
CA ARG A 34 21.35 -3.84 -10.06
C ARG A 34 20.39 -3.86 -8.86
N LEU A 35 19.73 -2.75 -8.54
CA LEU A 35 18.71 -2.70 -7.50
C LEU A 35 17.48 -3.51 -7.87
N ALA A 36 16.99 -3.37 -9.10
CA ALA A 36 15.87 -4.16 -9.61
C ALA A 36 16.16 -5.67 -9.58
N ALA A 37 17.38 -6.08 -9.97
CA ALA A 37 17.80 -7.49 -9.88
C ALA A 37 17.84 -7.99 -8.43
N LYS A 38 18.28 -7.16 -7.47
CA LYS A 38 18.22 -7.50 -6.04
C LYS A 38 16.78 -7.65 -5.54
N ARG A 39 15.86 -6.76 -5.95
CA ARG A 39 14.43 -6.85 -5.63
C ARG A 39 13.83 -8.14 -6.18
N ALA A 40 14.13 -8.48 -7.43
CA ALA A 40 13.68 -9.72 -8.06
C ALA A 40 14.22 -10.97 -7.33
N ALA A 41 15.50 -10.99 -6.97
CA ALA A 41 16.10 -12.10 -6.24
C ALA A 41 15.48 -12.28 -4.84
N ARG A 42 15.16 -11.18 -4.13
CA ARG A 42 14.42 -11.24 -2.87
C ARG A 42 13.02 -11.82 -3.07
N ALA A 43 12.30 -11.38 -4.10
CA ALA A 43 10.96 -11.89 -4.42
C ALA A 43 10.98 -13.39 -4.76
N GLU A 44 11.95 -13.85 -5.56
CA GLU A 44 12.13 -15.28 -5.88
C GLU A 44 12.46 -16.09 -4.62
N ALA A 45 13.32 -15.57 -3.74
CA ALA A 45 13.64 -16.21 -2.47
C ALA A 45 12.39 -16.38 -1.57
N ARG A 46 11.49 -15.38 -1.53
CA ARG A 46 10.19 -15.49 -0.83
C ARG A 46 9.33 -16.60 -1.43
N GLU A 47 9.25 -16.67 -2.75
CA GLU A 47 8.44 -17.66 -3.46
C GLU A 47 8.94 -19.10 -3.20
N ILE A 48 10.25 -19.31 -3.26
CA ILE A 48 10.87 -20.61 -2.96
C ILE A 48 10.60 -21.01 -1.51
N ARG A 49 10.76 -20.07 -0.58
CA ARG A 49 10.54 -20.31 0.85
C ARG A 49 9.07 -20.63 1.17
N MET A 50 8.13 -19.93 0.54
CA MET A 50 6.69 -20.22 0.67
C MET A 50 6.31 -21.60 0.11
N LYS A 51 6.87 -21.99 -1.04
CA LYS A 51 6.64 -23.31 -1.64
C LYS A 51 7.17 -24.45 -0.77
N GLU A 52 8.34 -24.29 -0.15
CA GLU A 52 8.88 -25.31 0.77
C GLU A 52 8.00 -25.47 2.01
N LEU A 53 7.36 -24.39 2.48
CA LEU A 53 6.45 -24.48 3.62
C LEU A 53 5.15 -25.18 3.31
N GLU A 54 4.58 -24.90 2.15
CA GLU A 54 3.42 -25.62 1.65
C GLU A 54 3.74 -27.13 1.50
N ARG A 55 4.95 -27.45 1.04
CA ARG A 55 5.46 -28.83 0.96
C ARG A 55 5.53 -29.49 2.34
N GLN A 56 6.10 -28.80 3.34
CA GLN A 56 6.20 -29.31 4.71
C GLN A 56 4.83 -29.50 5.37
N GLN A 57 3.89 -28.58 5.16
CA GLN A 57 2.51 -28.72 5.67
C GLN A 57 1.81 -29.93 5.05
N LYS A 58 2.05 -30.18 3.76
CA LYS A 58 1.49 -31.33 3.05
C LYS A 58 2.09 -32.66 3.52
N GLU A 59 3.41 -32.75 3.69
CA GLU A 59 4.08 -33.96 4.20
C GLU A 59 3.60 -34.33 5.62
N ILE A 60 3.41 -33.35 6.50
CA ILE A 60 2.91 -33.59 7.86
C ILE A 60 1.44 -34.05 7.86
N SER A 61 0.60 -33.46 6.99
CA SER A 61 -0.80 -33.91 6.81
C SER A 61 -0.88 -35.37 6.34
N ASP A 62 -0.02 -35.77 5.40
CA ASP A 62 0.02 -37.14 4.88
C ASP A 62 0.54 -38.13 5.94
N ASP A 63 1.48 -37.72 6.80
CA ASP A 63 1.98 -38.52 7.92
C ASP A 63 0.96 -38.65 9.07
N GLU A 64 0.20 -37.60 9.39
CA GLU A 64 -0.93 -37.67 10.33
C GLU A 64 -2.02 -38.63 9.84
N GLU A 65 -2.34 -38.61 8.54
CA GLU A 65 -3.30 -39.53 7.95
C GLU A 65 -2.82 -40.99 8.08
N ARG A 66 -1.53 -41.25 7.78
CA ARG A 66 -0.91 -42.58 7.93
C ARG A 66 -0.90 -43.09 9.37
N MET A 67 -0.62 -42.22 10.34
CA MET A 67 -0.59 -42.58 11.76
C MET A 67 -2.01 -42.77 12.35
N SER A 68 -3.02 -42.15 11.73
CA SER A 68 -4.43 -42.29 12.10
C SER A 68 -5.03 -43.65 11.67
N VAL A 69 -4.59 -44.22 10.54
CA VAL A 69 -5.11 -45.51 10.04
C VAL A 69 -4.61 -46.73 10.85
N GLY A 70 -3.55 -46.58 11.66
CA GLY A 70 -2.94 -47.67 12.43
C GLY A 70 -3.73 -48.16 13.66
N SER A 71 -4.77 -47.44 14.09
CA SER A 71 -5.46 -47.72 15.38
C SER A 71 -6.86 -48.34 15.25
N ARG A 72 -7.32 -48.74 14.06
CA ARG A 72 -8.70 -49.31 13.87
C ARG A 72 -8.71 -50.78 13.43
N GLY A 73 -7.87 -51.61 14.04
CA GLY A 73 -7.75 -53.03 13.72
C GLY A 73 -7.73 -53.96 14.93
N SER A 74 -8.54 -53.71 15.96
CA SER A 74 -8.76 -54.69 17.03
C SER A 74 -10.24 -54.73 17.36
N LEU A 75 -10.79 -55.96 17.44
CA LEU A 75 -12.17 -56.37 17.74
C LEU A 75 -13.06 -56.66 16.52
N ARG A 76 -12.97 -57.89 15.97
CA ARG A 76 -14.10 -58.85 15.85
C ARG A 76 -13.67 -60.23 15.30
N PRO A 77 -14.48 -61.30 15.44
CA PRO A 77 -14.20 -62.45 16.29
C PRO A 77 -13.75 -63.68 15.47
N SER A 78 -13.16 -64.64 16.18
CA SER A 78 -12.88 -66.00 15.72
C SER A 78 -14.08 -66.61 14.99
N ASP A 79 -13.88 -67.04 13.74
CA ASP A 79 -14.49 -68.26 13.22
C ASP A 79 -13.61 -68.93 12.17
N TYR A 80 -13.64 -70.25 12.26
CA TYR A 80 -12.91 -71.25 11.51
C TYR A 80 -13.55 -71.48 10.12
N SER A 81 -12.71 -71.87 9.14
CA SER A 81 -13.02 -72.51 7.85
C SER A 81 -13.35 -71.65 6.60
N GLY A 82 -12.73 -72.03 5.47
CA GLY A 82 -13.43 -72.07 4.18
C GLY A 82 -12.94 -71.19 3.02
N PHE A 83 -11.84 -71.59 2.36
CA PHE A 83 -11.71 -71.83 0.90
C PHE A 83 -12.24 -70.81 -0.17
N LEU A 84 -11.30 -70.44 -1.04
CA LEU A 84 -11.38 -69.93 -2.44
C LEU A 84 -11.97 -68.54 -2.77
N GLY A 85 -11.22 -67.82 -3.60
CA GLY A 85 -11.77 -66.78 -4.46
C GLY A 85 -10.75 -65.82 -5.07
N SER A 86 -9.99 -66.28 -6.06
CA SER A 86 -9.14 -65.46 -6.92
C SER A 86 -9.88 -64.27 -7.54
N SER A 87 -9.26 -63.09 -7.57
CA SER A 87 -9.23 -62.27 -8.80
C SER A 87 -8.09 -61.26 -8.78
N SER A 88 -7.32 -61.31 -9.86
CA SER A 88 -6.11 -60.53 -10.12
C SER A 88 -6.44 -59.22 -10.82
N ARG A 89 -5.76 -58.12 -10.44
CA ARG A 89 -5.39 -56.99 -11.32
C ARG A 89 -4.09 -56.38 -10.75
N ALA A 90 -2.91 -56.74 -11.23
CA ALA A 90 -2.22 -56.23 -12.43
C ALA A 90 -1.71 -54.79 -12.32
N SER A 91 -0.41 -54.63 -12.03
CA SER A 91 0.54 -53.69 -12.67
C SER A 91 1.92 -53.86 -11.97
N SER A 92 2.82 -54.71 -12.47
CA SER A 92 3.97 -54.36 -13.34
C SER A 92 4.84 -53.23 -12.80
N ARG A 93 6.04 -53.56 -12.29
CA ARG A 93 7.37 -53.40 -12.95
C ARG A 93 7.96 -51.99 -12.71
N ALA A 94 9.24 -51.77 -12.44
CA ALA A 94 10.44 -52.60 -12.29
C ALA A 94 11.59 -51.68 -11.79
N SER A 95 12.72 -52.31 -11.43
CA SER A 95 14.10 -51.75 -11.44
C SER A 95 14.48 -50.88 -10.24
N SER A 96 15.73 -50.86 -9.77
CA SER A 96 16.94 -51.66 -10.01
C SER A 96 17.97 -51.21 -8.98
N ALA A 97 18.87 -52.13 -8.62
CA ALA A 97 19.97 -51.96 -7.69
C ALA A 97 21.10 -51.04 -8.17
N ARG A 98 22.07 -50.86 -7.25
CA ARG A 98 23.38 -50.17 -7.29
C ARG A 98 23.33 -48.66 -7.02
N ALA A 99 24.29 -48.02 -6.35
CA ALA A 99 25.41 -48.37 -5.47
C ALA A 99 26.13 -47.02 -5.20
N SER A 100 26.87 -46.95 -4.08
CA SER A 100 27.94 -45.97 -3.76
C SER A 100 27.52 -44.70 -2.98
N PRO A 101 28.44 -44.09 -2.20
CA PRO A 101 29.47 -44.72 -1.37
C PRO A 101 29.58 -44.13 0.05
N VAL A 102 30.31 -44.88 0.87
CA VAL A 102 30.94 -44.52 2.15
C VAL A 102 31.70 -43.20 2.04
N VAL A 103 31.45 -42.28 2.97
CA VAL A 103 32.44 -41.31 3.49
C VAL A 103 32.26 -41.25 4.99
N GLU A 104 33.22 -41.84 5.68
CA GLU A 104 33.51 -41.65 7.09
C GLU A 104 34.46 -40.46 7.20
N GLU A 105 34.08 -39.42 7.94
CA GLU A 105 35.05 -38.58 8.62
C GLU A 105 34.40 -37.89 9.84
N ARG A 106 34.88 -38.30 11.01
CA ARG A 106 34.72 -37.62 12.30
C ARG A 106 35.36 -36.22 12.25
N PRO A 107 34.93 -35.30 13.12
CA PRO A 107 35.71 -35.13 14.34
C PRO A 107 34.85 -35.01 15.62
N ASP A 108 35.28 -35.79 16.62
CA ASP A 108 35.36 -35.48 18.05
C ASP A 108 34.30 -34.56 18.68
N ARG A 109 33.27 -35.21 19.25
CA ARG A 109 32.48 -34.65 20.36
C ARG A 109 33.05 -35.14 21.68
N ASP A 110 33.88 -34.30 22.30
CA ASP A 110 34.12 -34.32 23.74
C ASP A 110 33.57 -33.02 24.33
N PHE A 111 32.36 -33.05 24.88
CA PHE A 111 31.99 -32.11 25.94
C PHE A 111 30.98 -32.78 26.88
N LEU A 112 31.45 -33.03 28.10
CA LEU A 112 30.64 -33.32 29.28
C LEU A 112 29.59 -32.23 29.46
N ASP A 113 28.32 -32.56 29.30
CA ASP A 113 27.23 -31.73 29.81
C ASP A 113 26.92 -32.14 31.25
N LYS A 114 27.48 -31.37 32.19
CA LYS A 114 27.13 -31.41 33.61
C LYS A 114 26.20 -30.24 33.91
N GLY A 115 24.94 -30.57 34.21
CA GLY A 115 24.02 -29.76 35.04
C GLY A 115 23.43 -28.53 34.34
N SER A 116 22.22 -28.07 34.63
CA SER A 116 21.54 -28.10 35.92
C SER A 116 20.07 -27.76 35.69
N ARG A 117 19.16 -28.63 36.14
CA ARG A 117 17.76 -28.27 36.34
C ARG A 117 17.64 -27.55 37.68
N THR A 118 16.92 -26.45 37.62
CA THR A 118 16.48 -25.58 38.70
C THR A 118 16.04 -26.35 39.94
N ALA A 119 16.65 -25.98 41.08
CA ALA A 119 16.25 -26.37 42.40
C ALA A 119 14.83 -25.87 42.70
N SER A 120 13.96 -26.78 43.14
CA SER A 120 12.74 -26.43 43.87
C SER A 120 12.83 -27.11 45.22
N THR A 121 12.95 -26.29 46.25
CA THR A 121 13.11 -26.62 47.66
C THR A 121 11.78 -27.07 48.25
N LEU A 122 11.65 -28.35 48.64
CA LEU A 122 10.76 -28.75 49.72
C LEU A 122 11.38 -29.92 50.52
N SER A 123 11.72 -29.58 51.75
CA SER A 123 11.98 -30.36 52.96
C SER A 123 11.76 -31.89 52.92
N ALA A 124 12.86 -32.64 53.12
CA ALA A 124 12.84 -34.00 53.62
C ALA A 124 13.21 -33.97 55.12
N ALA A 125 12.22 -34.18 55.99
CA ALA A 125 12.44 -34.36 57.42
C ALA A 125 11.61 -35.56 57.90
N THR A 126 12.35 -36.59 58.32
CA THR A 126 12.08 -37.45 59.47
C THR A 126 10.88 -38.41 59.40
N LEU A 127 11.13 -39.67 59.02
CA LEU A 127 10.53 -40.85 59.67
C LEU A 127 11.54 -42.00 59.70
N ALA A 128 12.46 -41.94 60.65
CA ALA A 128 13.22 -43.08 61.12
C ALA A 128 12.87 -43.28 62.59
N SER A 129 11.95 -44.21 62.88
CA SER A 129 11.92 -45.03 64.10
C SER A 129 10.66 -45.88 64.04
N LEU A 130 10.85 -47.21 64.01
CA LEU A 130 10.01 -48.22 64.69
C LEU A 130 10.68 -49.58 64.46
N GLY A 131 11.89 -49.72 64.99
CA GLY A 131 12.45 -51.03 65.31
C GLY A 131 11.93 -51.45 66.67
N GLY A 132 10.90 -52.29 66.68
CA GLY A 132 10.34 -52.88 67.90
C GLY A 132 9.94 -54.31 67.62
N ALA A 133 10.79 -55.26 68.01
CA ALA A 133 10.48 -56.67 67.97
C ALA A 133 9.31 -56.98 68.92
N SER A 134 8.27 -57.66 68.45
CA SER A 134 7.39 -58.44 69.34
C SER A 134 6.73 -59.61 68.62
N SER A 135 7.21 -60.80 68.99
CA SER A 135 6.53 -62.08 69.14
C SER A 135 5.07 -62.27 68.67
N ARG A 136 4.88 -63.41 67.98
CA ARG A 136 3.74 -64.38 68.05
C ARG A 136 2.50 -64.15 67.17
N ARG A 137 2.45 -64.97 66.10
CA ARG A 137 1.40 -65.97 65.76
C ARG A 137 -0.04 -65.45 65.58
N GLY A 138 -0.56 -65.56 64.35
CA GLY A 138 -2.01 -65.71 64.12
C GLY A 138 -2.55 -65.13 62.81
N SER A 139 -2.72 -66.01 61.81
CA SER A 139 -3.64 -65.97 60.66
C SER A 139 -4.68 -64.83 60.58
N CYS A 140 -4.59 -64.00 59.54
CA CYS A 140 -5.68 -63.20 58.97
C CYS A 140 -5.40 -62.78 57.51
N ASP A 141 -5.29 -63.74 56.59
CA ASP A 141 -5.20 -63.47 55.15
C ASP A 141 -6.60 -63.36 54.53
N THR A 142 -7.20 -62.15 54.53
CA THR A 142 -8.24 -61.81 53.53
C THR A 142 -8.46 -60.31 53.33
N SER A 143 -8.14 -59.44 54.31
CA SER A 143 -8.37 -57.98 54.17
C SER A 143 -7.21 -57.22 53.53
N PHE A 144 -5.95 -57.62 53.77
CA PHE A 144 -4.78 -56.92 53.24
C PHE A 144 -4.57 -57.11 51.72
N SER A 145 -5.01 -58.25 51.17
CA SER A 145 -4.88 -58.55 49.73
C SER A 145 -5.83 -57.72 48.87
N VAL A 146 -7.05 -57.44 49.34
CA VAL A 146 -8.04 -56.68 48.57
C VAL A 146 -7.66 -55.19 48.50
N GLU A 147 -7.12 -54.65 49.59
CA GLU A 147 -6.66 -53.26 49.70
C GLU A 147 -5.40 -53.00 48.86
N THR A 148 -4.46 -53.94 48.85
CA THR A 148 -3.27 -53.87 47.99
C THR A 148 -3.62 -54.05 46.51
N GLU A 149 -4.57 -54.92 46.18
CA GLU A 149 -5.04 -55.10 44.80
C GLU A 149 -5.81 -53.87 44.28
N ALA A 150 -6.62 -53.21 45.12
CA ALA A 150 -7.28 -51.95 44.78
C ALA A 150 -6.26 -50.81 44.55
N SER A 151 -5.26 -50.68 45.42
CA SER A 151 -4.18 -49.70 45.27
C SER A 151 -3.36 -49.90 43.98
N ILE A 152 -3.07 -51.16 43.61
CA ILE A 152 -2.37 -51.46 42.34
C ILE A 152 -3.23 -51.05 41.14
N ARG A 153 -4.55 -51.23 41.21
CA ARG A 153 -5.47 -50.84 40.14
C ARG A 153 -5.52 -49.32 39.98
N GLU A 154 -5.60 -48.58 41.08
CA GLU A 154 -5.57 -47.10 41.09
C GLU A 154 -4.23 -46.54 40.57
N ILE A 155 -3.10 -47.17 40.90
CA ILE A 155 -1.78 -46.79 40.34
C ILE A 155 -1.72 -47.04 38.83
N LYS A 156 -2.32 -48.12 38.33
CA LYS A 156 -2.38 -48.40 36.88
C LYS A 156 -3.28 -47.41 36.15
N ASP A 157 -4.42 -47.06 36.74
CA ASP A 157 -5.35 -46.09 36.15
C ASP A 157 -4.74 -44.68 36.13
N SER A 158 -4.06 -44.27 37.22
CA SER A 158 -3.34 -42.98 37.27
C SER A 158 -2.14 -42.93 36.32
N LEU A 159 -1.43 -44.05 36.12
CA LEU A 159 -0.39 -44.16 35.10
C LEU A 159 -0.97 -43.98 33.69
N ALA A 160 -2.06 -44.68 33.36
CA ALA A 160 -2.73 -44.55 32.07
C ALA A 160 -3.25 -43.12 31.83
N GLU A 161 -3.78 -42.46 32.87
CA GLU A 161 -4.22 -41.07 32.80
C GLU A 161 -3.04 -40.10 32.56
N ALA A 162 -1.90 -40.33 33.22
CA ALA A 162 -0.69 -39.56 33.01
C ALA A 162 -0.11 -39.75 31.60
N GLU A 163 -0.11 -40.98 31.08
CA GLU A 163 0.30 -41.30 29.70
C GLU A 163 -0.57 -40.58 28.67
N GLU A 164 -1.89 -40.59 28.84
CA GLU A 164 -2.82 -39.91 27.93
C GLU A 164 -2.67 -38.37 27.99
N LYS A 165 -2.42 -37.80 29.19
CA LYS A 165 -2.09 -36.37 29.34
C LYS A 165 -0.78 -36.02 28.64
N TYR A 166 0.24 -36.85 28.76
CA TYR A 166 1.52 -36.66 28.08
C TYR A 166 1.35 -36.70 26.55
N ARG A 167 0.58 -37.67 26.05
CA ARG A 167 0.28 -37.78 24.61
C ARG A 167 -0.43 -36.54 24.07
N LYS A 168 -1.44 -36.03 24.79
CA LYS A 168 -2.14 -34.78 24.43
C LYS A 168 -1.20 -33.57 24.45
N ALA A 169 -0.35 -33.47 25.47
CA ALA A 169 0.64 -32.39 25.56
C ALA A 169 1.64 -32.43 24.41
N MET A 170 2.08 -33.63 23.98
CA MET A 170 2.96 -33.80 22.82
C MET A 170 2.32 -33.35 21.51
N VAL A 171 1.05 -33.73 21.25
CA VAL A 171 0.31 -33.28 20.06
C VAL A 171 0.13 -31.77 20.08
N SER A 172 -0.26 -31.18 21.22
CA SER A 172 -0.39 -29.73 21.36
C SER A 172 0.94 -29.01 21.17
N ASN A 173 2.06 -29.57 21.65
CA ASN A 173 3.39 -28.98 21.47
C ASN A 173 3.81 -28.99 19.99
N ALA A 174 3.54 -30.09 19.27
CA ALA A 174 3.78 -30.16 17.84
C ALA A 174 2.94 -29.12 17.06
N GLN A 175 1.65 -28.98 17.39
CA GLN A 175 0.77 -27.95 16.81
C GLN A 175 1.30 -26.54 17.06
N LEU A 176 1.65 -26.21 18.31
CA LEU A 176 2.23 -24.91 18.67
C LEU A 176 3.56 -24.66 17.95
N HIS A 177 4.39 -25.70 17.74
CA HIS A 177 5.62 -25.55 16.99
C HIS A 177 5.35 -25.21 15.51
N ASN A 178 4.34 -25.83 14.90
CA ASN A 178 3.94 -25.55 13.52
C ASN A 178 3.35 -24.13 13.37
N GLU A 179 2.51 -23.71 14.31
CA GLU A 179 1.96 -22.35 14.36
C GLU A 179 3.07 -21.31 14.53
N LYS A 180 4.00 -21.53 15.47
CA LYS A 180 5.17 -20.68 15.69
C LYS A 180 5.99 -20.54 14.41
N THR A 181 6.24 -21.66 13.74
CA THR A 181 7.04 -21.72 12.51
C THR A 181 6.34 -20.96 11.39
N THR A 182 5.04 -21.19 11.18
CA THR A 182 4.21 -20.45 10.21
C THR A 182 4.19 -18.95 10.47
N LEU A 183 3.97 -18.53 11.73
CA LEU A 183 3.98 -17.12 12.11
C LEU A 183 5.36 -16.47 11.94
N MET A 184 6.43 -17.21 12.21
CA MET A 184 7.80 -16.73 12.00
C MET A 184 8.02 -16.36 10.53
N TYR A 185 7.54 -17.18 9.59
CA TYR A 185 7.63 -16.89 8.17
C TYR A 185 6.77 -15.71 7.75
N GLN A 186 5.54 -15.60 8.25
CA GLN A 186 4.71 -14.43 7.97
C GLN A 186 5.41 -13.13 8.41
N VAL A 187 6.05 -13.14 9.60
CA VAL A 187 6.83 -12.00 10.08
C VAL A 187 8.03 -11.70 9.18
N GLU A 188 8.76 -12.71 8.71
CA GLU A 188 9.88 -12.51 7.78
C GLU A 188 9.41 -11.94 6.44
N THR A 189 8.37 -12.50 5.83
CA THR A 189 7.79 -12.00 4.58
C THR A 189 7.34 -10.55 4.72
N LEU A 190 6.61 -10.23 5.79
CA LEU A 190 6.14 -8.85 6.05
C LEU A 190 7.30 -7.88 6.30
N ARG A 191 8.38 -8.31 6.95
CA ARG A 191 9.58 -7.48 7.13
C ARG A 191 10.25 -7.16 5.80
N GLU A 192 10.33 -8.13 4.92
CA GLU A 192 10.93 -7.94 3.61
C GLU A 192 10.04 -7.08 2.69
N GLU A 193 8.72 -7.26 2.73
CA GLU A 193 7.75 -6.38 2.03
C GLU A 193 7.81 -4.93 2.55
N LEU A 194 7.90 -4.74 3.86
CA LEU A 194 8.06 -3.43 4.48
C LEU A 194 9.35 -2.77 4.00
N SER A 195 10.46 -3.51 3.95
CA SER A 195 11.73 -3.00 3.43
C SER A 195 11.64 -2.58 1.96
N ASP A 196 10.91 -3.32 1.12
CA ASP A 196 10.72 -2.96 -0.30
C ASP A 196 9.86 -1.69 -0.42
N MET A 197 8.80 -1.57 0.39
CA MET A 197 7.94 -0.39 0.42
C MET A 197 8.69 0.87 0.91
N GLU A 198 9.56 0.73 1.91
CA GLU A 198 10.45 1.81 2.36
C GLU A 198 11.39 2.29 1.24
N GLU A 199 11.91 1.35 0.44
CA GLU A 199 12.79 1.64 -0.70
C GLU A 199 12.05 2.47 -1.76
N VAL A 200 10.83 2.05 -2.13
CA VAL A 200 9.99 2.77 -3.10
C VAL A 200 9.57 4.15 -2.58
N LEU A 201 9.24 4.27 -1.29
CA LEU A 201 8.93 5.57 -0.68
C LEU A 201 10.14 6.52 -0.72
N TRP A 202 11.35 5.99 -0.49
CA TRP A 202 12.57 6.78 -0.56
C TRP A 202 12.85 7.26 -1.99
N GLU A 203 12.65 6.40 -2.98
CA GLU A 203 12.75 6.76 -4.41
C GLU A 203 11.72 7.82 -4.81
N ALA A 204 10.46 7.66 -4.40
CA ALA A 204 9.41 8.62 -4.68
C ALA A 204 9.72 10.00 -4.06
N ARG A 205 10.21 10.03 -2.81
CA ARG A 205 10.64 11.29 -2.15
C ARG A 205 11.78 11.95 -2.92
N ARG A 206 12.80 11.19 -3.31
CA ARG A 206 13.91 11.70 -4.10
C ARG A 206 13.43 12.30 -5.43
N HIS A 207 12.54 11.61 -6.14
CA HIS A 207 11.97 12.10 -7.40
C HIS A 207 11.18 13.41 -7.20
N CYS A 208 10.38 13.50 -6.13
CA CYS A 208 9.69 14.75 -5.77
C CYS A 208 10.68 15.89 -5.48
N ASP A 209 11.79 15.62 -4.79
CA ASP A 209 12.81 16.63 -4.51
C ASP A 209 13.49 17.12 -5.80
N ASP A 210 13.82 16.21 -6.72
CA ASP A 210 14.47 16.56 -7.98
C ASP A 210 13.54 17.33 -8.92
N THR A 211 12.28 16.91 -9.06
CA THR A 211 11.26 17.66 -9.81
C THR A 211 10.96 19.04 -9.21
N THR A 212 11.01 19.17 -7.87
CA THR A 212 10.87 20.47 -7.21
C THR A 212 12.03 21.41 -7.57
N LYS A 213 13.27 20.92 -7.57
CA LYS A 213 14.44 21.71 -7.99
C LYS A 213 14.34 22.12 -9.47
N GLU A 214 13.89 21.24 -10.34
CA GLU A 214 13.65 21.55 -11.77
C GLU A 214 12.58 22.63 -11.94
N PHE A 215 11.46 22.49 -11.23
CA PHE A 215 10.40 23.49 -11.22
C PHE A 215 10.91 24.86 -10.75
N GLU A 216 11.74 24.92 -9.71
CA GLU A 216 12.33 26.17 -9.24
C GLU A 216 13.25 26.82 -10.27
N ARG A 217 14.07 26.03 -10.98
CA ARG A 217 14.92 26.53 -12.08
C ARG A 217 14.07 27.11 -13.19
N GLU A 218 13.02 26.41 -13.60
CA GLU A 218 12.11 26.88 -14.64
C GLU A 218 11.37 28.15 -14.21
N ARG A 219 10.93 28.22 -12.94
CA ARG A 219 10.31 29.42 -12.37
C ARG A 219 11.27 30.63 -12.42
N GLN A 220 12.54 30.43 -12.11
CA GLN A 220 13.55 31.48 -12.19
C GLN A 220 13.77 31.93 -13.64
N ALA A 221 13.90 31.00 -14.58
CA ALA A 221 14.03 31.30 -16.01
C ALA A 221 12.81 32.07 -16.55
N HIS A 222 11.61 31.63 -16.19
CA HIS A 222 10.36 32.30 -16.54
C HIS A 222 10.30 33.73 -15.99
N SER A 223 10.73 33.94 -14.73
CA SER A 223 10.80 35.27 -14.13
C SER A 223 11.73 36.22 -14.89
N VAL A 224 12.88 35.72 -15.35
CA VAL A 224 13.83 36.50 -16.16
C VAL A 224 13.21 36.85 -17.52
N LEU A 225 12.61 35.86 -18.19
CA LEU A 225 11.99 36.07 -19.50
C LEU A 225 10.81 37.05 -19.42
N GLN A 226 10.00 36.98 -18.36
CA GLN A 226 8.94 37.97 -18.12
C GLN A 226 9.49 39.38 -17.96
N PHE A 227 10.61 39.56 -17.26
CA PHE A 227 11.23 40.86 -17.10
C PHE A 227 11.70 41.41 -18.46
N GLN A 228 12.43 40.58 -19.23
CA GLN A 228 12.89 40.94 -20.57
C GLN A 228 11.74 41.26 -21.52
N PHE A 229 10.65 40.48 -21.47
CA PHE A 229 9.46 40.73 -22.27
C PHE A 229 8.80 42.07 -21.92
N LYS A 230 8.69 42.41 -20.63
CA LYS A 230 8.16 43.70 -20.18
C LYS A 230 9.01 44.87 -20.67
N GLU A 231 10.34 44.75 -20.59
CA GLU A 231 11.26 45.76 -21.09
C GLU A 231 11.15 45.93 -22.62
N MET A 232 11.11 44.82 -23.36
CA MET A 232 10.97 44.85 -24.82
C MET A 232 9.61 45.41 -25.26
N LYS A 233 8.53 45.09 -24.53
CA LYS A 233 7.21 45.66 -24.78
C LYS A 233 7.18 47.18 -24.57
N GLU A 234 7.84 47.67 -23.52
CA GLU A 234 7.90 49.10 -23.21
C GLU A 234 8.76 49.87 -24.22
N THR A 235 9.90 49.33 -24.63
CA THR A 235 10.73 49.93 -25.68
C THR A 235 10.00 49.97 -27.03
N LEU A 236 9.27 48.90 -27.39
CA LEU A 236 8.42 48.89 -28.58
C LEU A 236 7.36 49.99 -28.51
N ARG A 237 6.63 50.09 -27.39
CA ARG A 237 5.62 51.14 -27.15
C ARG A 237 6.21 52.55 -27.32
N GLN A 238 7.41 52.79 -26.80
CA GLN A 238 8.10 54.09 -26.95
C GLN A 238 8.47 54.38 -28.42
N THR A 239 8.87 53.37 -29.20
CA THR A 239 9.16 53.55 -30.63
C THR A 239 7.90 53.81 -31.44
N GLU A 240 6.79 53.14 -31.15
CA GLU A 240 5.48 53.40 -31.78
C GLU A 240 4.97 54.81 -31.47
N GLU A 241 5.12 55.28 -30.23
CA GLU A 241 4.80 56.66 -29.84
C GLU A 241 5.66 57.71 -30.54
N LEU A 242 6.95 57.43 -30.77
CA LEU A 242 7.82 58.34 -31.52
C LEU A 242 7.46 58.37 -33.01
N LEU A 243 7.18 57.22 -33.61
CA LEU A 243 6.76 57.11 -35.02
C LEU A 243 5.45 57.87 -35.27
N THR A 244 4.47 57.70 -34.40
CA THR A 244 3.19 58.43 -34.46
C THR A 244 3.38 59.95 -34.30
N LYS A 245 4.25 60.40 -33.38
CA LYS A 245 4.61 61.83 -33.25
C LYS A 245 5.26 62.42 -34.50
N HIS A 246 6.00 61.60 -35.26
CA HIS A 246 6.64 61.99 -36.52
C HIS A 246 5.74 61.80 -37.75
N GLY A 247 4.46 61.50 -37.56
CA GLY A 247 3.48 61.40 -38.65
C GLY A 247 3.51 60.05 -39.40
N VAL A 248 4.24 59.05 -38.89
CA VAL A 248 4.21 57.69 -39.41
C VAL A 248 3.14 56.91 -38.64
N VAL A 249 1.96 56.79 -39.24
CA VAL A 249 0.88 55.94 -38.71
C VAL A 249 1.25 54.49 -38.98
N VAL A 250 1.56 53.73 -37.92
CA VAL A 250 1.71 52.28 -37.99
C VAL A 250 0.29 51.69 -38.00
N SER A 251 -0.26 51.44 -39.18
CA SER A 251 -1.56 50.75 -39.32
C SER A 251 -1.45 49.34 -38.72
N PRO A 252 -2.52 48.80 -38.08
CA PRO A 252 -2.51 47.46 -37.47
C PRO A 252 -2.31 46.33 -38.49
N GLU A 253 -2.43 46.63 -39.78
CA GLU A 253 -2.38 45.68 -40.88
C GLU A 253 -1.09 45.86 -41.70
N ILE A 254 0.01 45.34 -41.18
CA ILE A 254 1.09 44.86 -42.04
C ILE A 254 1.21 43.38 -41.75
N THR A 255 0.48 42.60 -42.54
CA THR A 255 0.70 41.16 -42.65
C THR A 255 2.16 40.98 -43.08
N THR A 256 2.97 40.42 -42.20
CA THR A 256 4.29 39.94 -42.55
C THR A 256 4.10 38.82 -43.55
N ASN A 257 4.31 39.13 -44.84
CA ASN A 257 4.40 38.23 -45.99
C ASN A 257 3.91 36.80 -45.76
N GLY A 258 2.65 36.57 -46.13
CA GLY A 258 2.16 35.25 -46.53
C GLY A 258 0.80 34.85 -45.97
N GLU A 259 -0.29 35.51 -46.40
CA GLU A 259 -1.49 34.80 -46.87
C GLU A 259 -2.55 35.77 -47.40
N THR A 260 -3.09 35.39 -48.55
CA THR A 260 -4.19 35.97 -49.31
C THR A 260 -5.50 36.06 -48.53
N GLY A 261 -6.27 37.14 -48.75
CA GLY A 261 -7.73 37.02 -48.86
C GLY A 261 -8.55 38.19 -48.31
N HIS A 262 -9.09 38.99 -49.25
CA HIS A 262 -10.35 39.76 -49.19
C HIS A 262 -10.40 40.90 -48.14
N GLY A 263 -10.43 42.16 -48.56
CA GLY A 263 -11.58 42.76 -49.27
C GLY A 263 -12.70 42.93 -48.26
N GLU A 264 -12.83 44.10 -47.63
CA GLU A 264 -13.85 45.06 -48.02
C GLU A 264 -13.47 46.49 -47.58
N ALA A 265 -13.53 47.38 -48.56
CA ALA A 265 -13.53 48.83 -48.39
C ALA A 265 -14.97 49.27 -48.14
N ASP A 266 -15.19 50.21 -47.23
CA ASP A 266 -16.32 51.12 -47.31
C ASP A 266 -15.82 52.52 -46.96
N ASP A 267 -15.81 53.36 -47.99
CA ASP A 267 -15.51 54.78 -47.93
C ASP A 267 -16.82 55.57 -48.06
N ASP A 268 -16.84 56.66 -47.31
CA ASP A 268 -17.72 57.83 -47.20
C ASP A 268 -18.64 58.19 -48.38
N VAL A 269 -19.87 58.67 -48.10
CA VAL A 269 -20.43 59.91 -48.72
C VAL A 269 -21.50 60.56 -47.81
N SER A 270 -21.12 61.71 -47.27
CA SER A 270 -21.96 62.74 -46.64
C SER A 270 -22.91 63.47 -47.62
N ALA A 271 -24.13 63.79 -47.16
CA ALA A 271 -25.18 64.47 -47.92
C ALA A 271 -25.18 66.00 -47.68
N GLU A 272 -25.25 66.79 -48.75
CA GLU A 272 -25.41 68.25 -48.71
C GLU A 272 -26.64 68.75 -49.51
N SER A 273 -27.45 69.57 -48.82
CA SER A 273 -28.13 70.81 -49.24
C SER A 273 -29.27 70.85 -50.30
N GLY A 274 -30.35 71.55 -49.90
CA GLY A 274 -31.57 71.92 -50.67
C GLY A 274 -31.36 73.06 -51.69
N SER A 275 -32.33 73.82 -52.20
CA SER A 275 -33.75 74.11 -51.91
C SER A 275 -34.29 75.09 -53.00
N GLN A 276 -35.57 75.50 -52.93
CA GLN A 276 -36.23 76.73 -53.50
C GLN A 276 -37.16 76.58 -54.74
N LEU A 277 -38.49 76.76 -54.59
CA LEU A 277 -39.38 77.98 -54.67
C LEU A 277 -39.88 78.24 -56.12
N ALA A 278 -41.08 78.75 -56.48
CA ALA A 278 -42.37 79.09 -55.86
C ALA A 278 -43.37 79.54 -57.00
N GLN A 279 -44.70 79.45 -56.75
CA GLN A 279 -45.86 80.28 -57.26
C GLN A 279 -46.15 80.43 -58.78
N GLU A 280 -47.34 80.70 -59.34
CA GLU A 280 -48.80 80.56 -59.06
C GLU A 280 -49.60 81.01 -60.33
N ALA A 281 -50.68 80.28 -60.74
CA ALA A 281 -51.93 80.67 -61.49
C ALA A 281 -51.89 81.49 -62.84
N SER A 282 -52.72 81.34 -63.89
CA SER A 282 -54.15 80.95 -64.03
C SER A 282 -54.59 80.56 -65.48
N HIS A 283 -55.51 79.59 -65.53
CA HIS A 283 -56.51 79.09 -66.50
C HIS A 283 -56.40 79.15 -68.05
N GLY A 284 -56.52 77.96 -68.68
CA GLY A 284 -57.10 77.81 -70.02
C GLY A 284 -56.59 76.65 -70.90
N ARG A 285 -55.56 75.93 -70.46
CA ARG A 285 -55.02 74.71 -71.06
C ARG A 285 -54.55 73.86 -69.89
N GLU A 286 -54.90 72.58 -69.84
CA GLU A 286 -54.63 71.68 -68.72
C GLU A 286 -53.27 71.99 -68.10
N SER A 287 -53.29 72.66 -66.94
CA SER A 287 -52.09 73.31 -66.42
C SER A 287 -51.09 72.21 -66.07
N MET A 288 -49.77 72.43 -66.18
CA MET A 288 -48.78 71.46 -65.67
C MET A 288 -49.06 71.11 -64.20
N LEU A 289 -49.65 72.05 -63.45
CA LEU A 289 -50.14 71.82 -62.09
C LEU A 289 -51.34 70.87 -62.04
N GLU A 290 -52.21 70.88 -63.04
CA GLU A 290 -53.39 70.01 -63.17
C GLU A 290 -52.98 68.58 -63.56
N LEU A 291 -51.98 68.43 -64.45
CA LEU A 291 -51.32 67.14 -64.73
C LEU A 291 -50.58 66.59 -63.51
N ARG A 292 -49.85 67.44 -62.78
CA ARG A 292 -49.23 67.05 -61.50
C ARG A 292 -50.27 66.70 -60.45
N LEU A 293 -51.40 67.41 -60.41
CA LEU A 293 -52.48 67.13 -59.50
C LEU A 293 -53.15 65.79 -59.82
N LYS A 294 -53.42 65.51 -61.10
CA LYS A 294 -53.89 64.18 -61.57
C LYS A 294 -52.91 63.08 -61.21
N LYS A 295 -51.62 63.28 -61.48
CA LYS A 295 -50.58 62.30 -61.10
C LYS A 295 -50.51 62.09 -59.60
N LEU A 296 -50.63 63.14 -58.79
CA LEU A 296 -50.72 63.02 -57.33
C LEU A 296 -52.01 62.31 -56.87
N PHE A 297 -53.12 62.47 -57.59
CA PHE A 297 -54.35 61.71 -57.34
C PHE A 297 -54.20 60.23 -57.68
N GLU A 298 -53.57 59.90 -58.81
CA GLU A 298 -53.24 58.53 -59.22
C GLU A 298 -52.24 57.89 -58.25
N ASP A 299 -51.18 58.60 -57.85
CA ASP A 299 -50.20 58.14 -56.87
C ASP A 299 -50.85 57.95 -55.50
N ARG A 300 -51.76 58.85 -55.09
CA ARG A 300 -52.55 58.72 -53.85
C ARG A 300 -53.49 57.51 -53.92
N GLU A 301 -54.13 57.28 -55.06
CA GLU A 301 -55.03 56.14 -55.26
C GLU A 301 -54.25 54.81 -55.24
N SER A 302 -53.11 54.76 -55.92
CA SER A 302 -52.16 53.64 -55.88
C SER A 302 -51.64 53.36 -54.47
N LEU A 303 -51.27 54.40 -53.71
CA LEU A 303 -50.87 54.25 -52.31
C LEU A 303 -52.04 53.82 -51.43
N GLN A 304 -53.27 54.29 -51.69
CA GLN A 304 -54.47 53.80 -51.00
C GLN A 304 -54.76 52.33 -51.31
N ASP A 305 -54.53 51.88 -52.53
CA ASP A 305 -54.65 50.49 -52.95
C ASP A 305 -53.58 49.62 -52.27
N GLN A 306 -52.33 50.09 -52.18
CA GLN A 306 -51.27 49.42 -51.43
C GLN A 306 -51.59 49.34 -49.93
N VAL A 307 -52.12 50.41 -49.33
CA VAL A 307 -52.55 50.39 -47.92
C VAL A 307 -53.73 49.42 -47.73
N ARG A 308 -54.68 49.35 -48.67
CA ARG A 308 -55.77 48.36 -48.63
C ARG A 308 -55.25 46.93 -48.77
N LEU A 309 -54.25 46.70 -49.62
CA LEU A 309 -53.62 45.39 -49.79
C LEU A 309 -52.82 44.98 -48.55
N LEU A 310 -51.99 45.87 -48.00
CA LEU A 310 -51.23 45.63 -46.77
C LEU A 310 -52.16 45.43 -45.57
N LYS A 311 -53.27 46.18 -45.47
CA LYS A 311 -54.32 45.93 -44.47
C LYS A 311 -54.96 44.56 -44.64
N SER A 312 -55.30 44.16 -45.88
CA SER A 312 -55.83 42.82 -46.13
C SER A 312 -54.81 41.72 -45.78
N GLN A 313 -53.52 41.94 -46.02
CA GLN A 313 -52.46 41.00 -45.65
C GLN A 313 -52.27 40.94 -44.13
N LEU A 314 -52.42 42.07 -43.44
CA LEU A 314 -52.34 42.15 -41.98
C LEU A 314 -53.56 41.52 -41.33
N ASP A 315 -54.76 41.77 -41.85
CA ASP A 315 -56.02 41.11 -41.47
C ASP A 315 -55.96 39.61 -41.78
N GLN A 316 -55.29 39.19 -42.85
CA GLN A 316 -55.07 37.77 -43.17
C GLN A 316 -54.07 37.13 -42.20
N ARG A 317 -52.99 37.82 -41.84
CA ARG A 317 -52.07 37.38 -40.77
C ARG A 317 -52.74 37.36 -39.40
N GLN A 318 -53.66 38.29 -39.15
CA GLN A 318 -54.43 38.38 -37.91
C GLN A 318 -55.55 37.32 -37.86
N LYS A 319 -56.16 36.96 -39.00
CA LYS A 319 -57.07 35.81 -39.12
C LYS A 319 -56.34 34.48 -39.00
N ILE A 320 -55.13 34.35 -39.56
CA ILE A 320 -54.28 33.17 -39.33
C ILE A 320 -53.85 33.08 -37.84
N GLY A 321 -53.77 34.22 -37.14
CA GLY A 321 -53.54 34.28 -35.69
C GLY A 321 -54.80 34.20 -34.80
N SER A 322 -56.01 34.34 -35.36
CA SER A 322 -57.28 34.45 -34.64
C SER A 322 -58.30 33.35 -34.98
N ASP A 323 -58.02 32.47 -35.93
CA ASP A 323 -58.78 31.23 -36.18
C ASP A 323 -58.36 30.10 -35.21
N GLY A 324 -57.63 30.46 -34.15
CA GLY A 324 -57.74 29.81 -32.86
C GLY A 324 -58.65 30.65 -31.98
N VAL A 325 -59.87 30.14 -31.73
CA VAL A 325 -60.79 30.47 -30.62
C VAL A 325 -62.12 31.11 -31.05
N GLN A 326 -63.15 30.27 -31.14
CA GLN A 326 -64.45 30.53 -30.52
C GLN A 326 -64.82 29.36 -29.58
N ASP A 327 -64.85 29.68 -28.29
CA ASP A 327 -65.38 28.96 -27.12
C ASP A 327 -66.92 28.88 -27.18
N PRO A 328 -67.62 27.87 -26.59
CA PRO A 328 -68.08 28.01 -25.20
C PRO A 328 -68.25 26.69 -24.41
N LYS A 329 -67.78 26.72 -23.14
CA LYS A 329 -68.23 25.95 -21.94
C LYS A 329 -67.27 24.85 -21.46
N GLY A 330 -66.61 25.16 -20.34
CA GLY A 330 -66.02 24.16 -19.45
C GLY A 330 -64.83 24.72 -18.69
N ASP A 331 -65.12 25.27 -17.52
CA ASP A 331 -64.25 25.32 -16.33
C ASP A 331 -62.88 24.61 -16.48
N GLY A 332 -61.78 25.38 -16.47
CA GLY A 332 -60.43 24.82 -16.49
C GLY A 332 -59.40 25.72 -17.16
N LEU A 333 -58.91 26.73 -16.43
CA LEU A 333 -57.66 27.39 -16.77
C LEU A 333 -56.51 26.40 -16.56
N GLU A 334 -56.14 25.64 -17.58
CA GLU A 334 -54.90 24.84 -17.54
C GLU A 334 -53.96 25.34 -18.64
N ASN A 335 -52.96 26.10 -18.20
CA ASN A 335 -51.76 26.40 -18.97
C ASN A 335 -51.23 25.10 -19.59
N GLY A 336 -51.27 24.99 -20.91
CA GLY A 336 -50.62 23.91 -21.66
C GLY A 336 -49.10 24.01 -21.51
N MET A 337 -48.60 23.53 -20.38
CA MET A 337 -47.19 23.23 -20.18
C MET A 337 -46.82 22.12 -21.17
N ASP A 338 -45.81 22.38 -22.01
CA ASP A 338 -45.32 21.47 -23.03
C ASP A 338 -45.08 20.07 -22.45
N SER A 339 -45.81 19.05 -22.93
CA SER A 339 -45.79 17.68 -22.38
C SER A 339 -44.38 17.11 -22.33
N HIS A 340 -43.56 17.45 -23.33
CA HIS A 340 -42.16 17.05 -23.41
C HIS A 340 -41.29 17.72 -22.33
N LEU A 341 -41.58 18.98 -22.00
CA LEU A 341 -40.90 19.71 -20.91
C LEU A 341 -41.25 19.10 -19.55
N LEU A 342 -42.50 18.69 -19.34
CA LEU A 342 -42.95 17.99 -18.14
C LEU A 342 -42.26 16.63 -17.95
N ASP A 343 -42.10 15.86 -19.03
CA ASP A 343 -41.44 14.56 -18.95
C ASP A 343 -39.92 14.70 -18.72
N LEU A 344 -39.27 15.67 -19.38
CA LEU A 344 -37.86 15.99 -19.10
C LEU A 344 -37.65 16.47 -17.66
N GLN A 345 -38.60 17.25 -17.12
CA GLN A 345 -38.59 17.67 -15.71
C GLN A 345 -38.75 16.47 -14.75
N ARG A 346 -39.62 15.50 -15.08
CA ARG A 346 -39.80 14.27 -14.28
C ARG A 346 -38.54 13.41 -14.31
N ASP A 347 -37.92 13.23 -15.47
CA ASP A 347 -36.68 12.45 -15.61
C ASP A 347 -35.51 13.12 -14.89
N ALA A 348 -35.37 14.44 -15.01
CA ALA A 348 -34.39 15.20 -14.25
C ALA A 348 -34.62 15.03 -12.73
N ASN A 349 -35.87 15.12 -12.27
CA ASN A 349 -36.21 14.91 -10.87
C ASN A 349 -35.93 13.48 -10.39
N ARG A 350 -36.13 12.47 -11.24
CA ARG A 350 -35.79 11.07 -10.95
C ARG A 350 -34.28 10.88 -10.81
N GLN A 351 -33.50 11.41 -11.74
CA GLN A 351 -32.03 11.37 -11.68
C GLN A 351 -31.50 12.11 -10.44
N ILE A 352 -32.07 13.28 -10.12
CA ILE A 352 -31.73 14.02 -8.89
C ILE A 352 -32.00 13.16 -7.65
N SER A 353 -33.12 12.44 -7.63
CA SER A 353 -33.49 11.58 -6.49
C SER A 353 -32.54 10.38 -6.35
N ASP A 354 -32.16 9.75 -7.46
CA ASP A 354 -31.18 8.66 -7.49
C ASP A 354 -29.79 9.12 -7.04
N LEU A 355 -29.35 10.31 -7.47
CA LEU A 355 -28.10 10.92 -7.04
C LEU A 355 -28.13 11.29 -5.55
N LYS A 356 -29.25 11.83 -5.04
CA LYS A 356 -29.44 12.08 -3.60
C LYS A 356 -29.36 10.80 -2.78
N PHE A 357 -29.99 9.72 -3.24
CA PHE A 357 -29.92 8.43 -2.55
C PHE A 357 -28.49 7.89 -2.51
N LYS A 358 -27.76 7.95 -3.63
CA LYS A 358 -26.34 7.56 -3.69
C LYS A 358 -25.48 8.43 -2.78
N LEU A 359 -25.73 9.74 -2.73
CA LEU A 359 -25.05 10.67 -1.84
C LEU A 359 -25.24 10.26 -0.38
N VAL A 360 -26.49 10.09 0.07
CA VAL A 360 -26.79 9.66 1.45
C VAL A 360 -26.11 8.33 1.79
N LYS A 361 -26.11 7.37 0.85
CA LYS A 361 -25.42 6.09 1.06
C LYS A 361 -23.90 6.28 1.20
N SER A 362 -23.30 7.11 0.35
CA SER A 362 -21.87 7.42 0.45
C SER A 362 -21.53 8.18 1.73
N GLU A 363 -22.39 9.08 2.21
CA GLU A 363 -22.23 9.78 3.48
C GLU A 363 -22.25 8.80 4.66
N GLN A 364 -23.17 7.82 4.66
CA GLN A 364 -23.18 6.74 5.66
C GLN A 364 -21.89 5.91 5.61
N GLU A 365 -21.41 5.54 4.43
CA GLU A 365 -20.16 4.81 4.27
C GLU A 365 -18.95 5.61 4.79
N VAL A 366 -18.91 6.92 4.55
CA VAL A 366 -17.86 7.82 5.09
C VAL A 366 -17.88 7.78 6.63
N THR A 367 -19.03 7.92 7.27
CA THR A 367 -19.10 7.87 8.75
C THR A 367 -18.64 6.53 9.32
N ALA A 368 -18.91 5.42 8.64
CA ALA A 368 -18.44 4.10 9.06
C ALA A 368 -16.93 3.95 8.91
N LEU A 369 -16.35 4.48 7.82
CA LEU A 369 -14.91 4.51 7.61
C LEU A 369 -14.20 5.40 8.62
N GLU A 370 -14.75 6.55 8.96
CA GLU A 370 -14.22 7.45 10.01
C GLU A 370 -14.14 6.75 11.37
N GLN A 371 -15.19 6.01 11.76
CA GLN A 371 -15.17 5.22 13.00
C GLN A 371 -14.10 4.12 12.98
N ASN A 372 -13.91 3.47 11.83
CA ASN A 372 -12.85 2.48 11.65
C ASN A 372 -11.45 3.10 11.78
N ILE A 373 -11.24 4.29 11.22
CA ILE A 373 -9.98 5.05 11.34
C ILE A 373 -9.70 5.33 12.82
N ILE A 374 -10.65 5.88 13.56
CA ILE A 374 -10.48 6.18 15.00
C ILE A 374 -10.10 4.92 15.79
N ARG A 375 -10.76 3.79 15.52
CA ARG A 375 -10.45 2.52 16.18
C ARG A 375 -9.03 2.04 15.85
N LEU A 376 -8.62 2.13 14.59
CA LEU A 376 -7.29 1.73 14.13
C LEU A 376 -6.20 2.64 14.68
N GLU A 377 -6.41 3.96 14.69
CA GLU A 377 -5.50 4.94 15.32
C GLU A 377 -5.30 4.64 16.80
N GLY A 378 -6.37 4.27 17.51
CA GLY A 378 -6.29 3.82 18.89
C GLY A 378 -5.47 2.54 19.06
N GLN A 379 -5.55 1.59 18.12
CA GLN A 379 -4.70 0.39 18.12
C GLN A 379 -3.23 0.72 17.86
N VAL A 380 -2.95 1.55 16.85
CA VAL A 380 -1.59 2.01 16.51
C VAL A 380 -0.94 2.69 17.72
N THR A 381 -1.67 3.58 18.40
CA THR A 381 -1.17 4.27 19.59
C THR A 381 -0.79 3.29 20.70
N ARG A 382 -1.62 2.26 20.95
CA ARG A 382 -1.32 1.24 21.97
C ARG A 382 -0.16 0.34 21.59
N TYR A 383 -0.06 -0.09 20.33
CA TYR A 383 1.06 -0.93 19.91
C TYR A 383 2.38 -0.17 19.90
N LYS A 384 2.35 1.12 19.53
CA LYS A 384 3.52 1.98 19.59
C LYS A 384 4.04 2.12 21.02
N SER A 385 3.18 2.42 21.99
CA SER A 385 3.59 2.54 23.39
C SER A 385 4.08 1.21 23.98
N ALA A 386 3.44 0.09 23.61
CA ALA A 386 3.89 -1.24 24.02
C ALA A 386 5.27 -1.57 23.45
N SER A 387 5.53 -1.24 22.18
CA SER A 387 6.83 -1.43 21.53
C SER A 387 7.92 -0.59 22.19
N GLU A 388 7.67 0.70 22.42
CA GLU A 388 8.62 1.60 23.10
C GLU A 388 8.93 1.12 24.53
N ASN A 389 7.95 0.57 25.23
CA ASN A 389 8.16 0.00 26.56
C ASN A 389 8.98 -1.30 26.52
N ALA A 390 8.72 -2.17 25.52
CA ALA A 390 9.48 -3.40 25.34
C ALA A 390 10.96 -3.13 25.01
N GLU A 391 11.24 -2.13 24.17
CA GLU A 391 12.61 -1.70 23.84
C GLU A 391 13.37 -1.22 25.08
N LYS A 392 12.73 -0.41 25.93
CA LYS A 392 13.31 0.03 27.21
C LYS A 392 13.67 -1.15 28.12
N VAL A 393 12.76 -2.11 28.27
CA VAL A 393 12.98 -3.32 29.08
C VAL A 393 14.11 -4.18 28.50
N GLU A 394 14.20 -4.30 27.17
CA GLU A 394 15.29 -5.04 26.52
C GLU A 394 16.65 -4.41 26.83
N ASP A 395 16.75 -3.07 26.79
CA ASP A 395 17.98 -2.36 27.09
C ASP A 395 18.39 -2.48 28.56
N GLU A 396 17.43 -2.44 29.49
CA GLU A 396 17.68 -2.72 30.91
C GLU A 396 18.23 -4.14 31.11
N LEU A 397 17.61 -5.15 30.48
CA LEU A 397 18.06 -6.54 30.55
C LEU A 397 19.45 -6.74 29.92
N LYS A 398 19.79 -6.02 28.85
CA LYS A 398 21.16 -6.03 28.28
C LYS A 398 22.18 -5.50 29.28
N VAL A 399 21.84 -4.43 30.01
CA VAL A 399 22.71 -3.87 31.04
C VAL A 399 22.88 -4.84 32.21
N GLU A 400 21.79 -5.44 32.71
CA GLU A 400 21.83 -6.45 33.77
C GLU A 400 22.63 -7.69 33.36
N LYS A 401 22.43 -8.20 32.15
CA LYS A 401 23.22 -9.31 31.61
C LYS A 401 24.71 -9.02 31.65
N ARG A 402 25.14 -7.82 31.22
CA ARG A 402 26.56 -7.42 31.26
C ARG A 402 27.07 -7.30 32.70
N LYS A 403 26.22 -6.86 33.63
CA LYS A 403 26.57 -6.79 35.06
C LYS A 403 26.78 -8.17 35.64
N LEU A 404 25.82 -9.08 35.47
CA LEU A 404 25.91 -10.46 35.95
C LEU A 404 27.08 -11.21 35.31
N GLN A 405 27.38 -10.97 34.03
CA GLN A 405 28.57 -11.55 33.39
C GLN A 405 29.88 -11.08 34.01
N ARG A 406 29.97 -9.80 34.43
CA ARG A 406 31.15 -9.29 35.14
C ARG A 406 31.27 -9.90 36.55
N GLU A 407 30.15 -10.00 37.26
CA GLU A 407 30.10 -10.63 38.59
C GLU A 407 30.48 -12.12 38.53
N LEU A 408 29.99 -12.84 37.51
CA LEU A 408 30.34 -14.24 37.28
C LEU A 408 31.85 -14.42 37.05
N ARG A 409 32.47 -13.59 36.21
CA ARG A 409 33.93 -13.64 35.99
C ARG A 409 34.70 -13.39 37.28
N SER A 410 34.34 -12.35 38.02
CA SER A 410 34.96 -12.03 39.32
C SER A 410 34.82 -13.19 40.34
N ALA A 411 33.66 -13.87 40.36
CA ALA A 411 33.45 -15.02 41.22
C ALA A 411 34.28 -16.24 40.78
N LEU A 412 34.44 -16.48 39.48
CA LEU A 412 35.30 -17.54 38.94
C LEU A 412 36.77 -17.29 39.29
N ASP A 413 37.26 -16.06 39.09
CA ASP A 413 38.63 -15.67 39.47
C ASP A 413 38.87 -15.93 40.98
N ARG A 414 37.86 -15.62 41.81
CA ARG A 414 37.91 -15.87 43.25
C ARG A 414 37.96 -17.37 43.60
N ILE A 415 37.25 -18.21 42.85
CA ILE A 415 37.29 -19.67 43.02
C ILE A 415 38.68 -20.19 42.67
N GLU A 416 39.25 -19.76 41.54
CA GLU A 416 40.61 -20.17 41.12
C GLU A 416 41.67 -19.80 42.18
N GLU A 417 41.60 -18.60 42.75
CA GLU A 417 42.47 -18.19 43.86
C GLU A 417 42.36 -19.12 45.08
N LEU A 418 41.12 -19.45 45.46
CA LEU A 418 40.85 -20.31 46.61
C LEU A 418 41.27 -21.76 46.34
N GLU A 419 41.07 -22.27 45.14
CA GLU A 419 41.52 -23.60 44.72
C GLU A 419 43.04 -23.71 44.74
N ALA A 420 43.75 -22.70 44.24
CA ALA A 420 45.21 -22.64 44.31
C ALA A 420 45.70 -22.63 45.77
N SER A 421 45.11 -21.78 46.62
CA SER A 421 45.41 -21.73 48.06
C SER A 421 45.17 -23.07 48.76
N ASN A 422 44.03 -23.71 48.46
CA ASN A 422 43.66 -24.98 49.05
C ASN A 422 44.59 -26.13 48.59
N ALA A 423 45.00 -26.12 47.32
CA ALA A 423 46.01 -27.04 46.80
C ALA A 423 47.36 -26.87 47.52
N HIS A 424 47.79 -25.63 47.78
CA HIS A 424 49.00 -25.36 48.56
C HIS A 424 48.91 -25.86 50.00
N LEU A 425 47.78 -25.62 50.67
CA LEU A 425 47.53 -26.09 52.03
C LEU A 425 47.48 -27.62 52.09
N SER A 426 46.81 -28.26 51.15
CA SER A 426 46.73 -29.72 51.04
C SER A 426 48.13 -30.35 50.91
N LYS A 427 48.97 -29.82 50.01
CA LYS A 427 50.37 -30.26 49.86
C LYS A 427 51.18 -30.09 51.16
N ARG A 428 51.00 -28.99 51.91
CA ARG A 428 51.67 -28.80 53.21
C ARG A 428 51.20 -29.82 54.24
N LEU A 429 49.90 -30.11 54.26
CA LEU A 429 49.30 -31.06 55.18
C LEU A 429 49.80 -32.49 54.90
N GLU A 430 49.88 -32.88 53.62
CA GLU A 430 50.48 -34.16 53.19
C GLU A 430 51.94 -34.29 53.63
N LYS A 431 52.76 -33.24 53.46
CA LYS A 431 54.14 -33.23 53.97
C LYS A 431 54.21 -33.43 55.47
N MET A 432 53.35 -32.76 56.25
CA MET A 432 53.31 -32.95 57.70
C MET A 432 52.88 -34.37 58.09
N LYS A 433 51.90 -34.94 57.38
CA LYS A 433 51.47 -36.34 57.57
C LYS A 433 52.61 -37.32 57.27
N ALA A 434 53.32 -37.13 56.16
CA ALA A 434 54.47 -37.96 55.79
C ALA A 434 55.58 -37.88 56.84
N ASN A 435 55.92 -36.67 57.30
CA ASN A 435 56.92 -36.47 58.36
C ASN A 435 56.50 -37.16 59.68
N ARG A 436 55.24 -37.03 60.08
CA ARG A 436 54.71 -37.70 61.27
C ARG A 436 54.83 -39.22 61.13
N ASN A 437 54.45 -39.78 59.99
CA ASN A 437 54.52 -41.22 59.74
C ASN A 437 55.97 -41.71 59.74
N ALA A 438 56.91 -40.95 59.18
CA ALA A 438 58.34 -41.29 59.21
C ALA A 438 58.89 -41.30 60.64
N LEU A 439 58.51 -40.34 61.48
CA LEU A 439 58.88 -40.31 62.91
C LEU A 439 58.30 -41.50 63.67
N LEU A 440 57.05 -41.87 63.40
CA LEU A 440 56.41 -43.04 64.01
C LEU A 440 57.06 -44.37 63.59
N ALA A 441 57.62 -44.45 62.38
CA ALA A 441 58.31 -45.65 61.89
C ALA A 441 59.74 -45.82 62.47
N GLN A 442 60.28 -44.81 63.14
CA GLN A 442 61.60 -44.85 63.80
C GLN A 442 61.50 -45.17 65.30
N GLN A 443 60.29 -45.24 65.86
CA GLN A 443 60.00 -45.72 67.21
C GLN A 443 59.62 -47.20 67.16
#